data_AF-A0AAU7DWS8-F1
#
_entry.id   AF-A0AAU7DWS8-F1
#
_cell.length_a   1.000
_cell.length_b   1.000
_cell.length_c   1.000
_cell.angle_alpha   90.00
_cell.angle_beta   90.00
_cell.angle_gamma   90.00
#
_symmetry.space_group_name_H-M   'P 1'
#
loop_
_entity.id
_entity.type
_entity.pdbx_description
1 polymer ?
#
loop_
_entity_poly.entity_id
_entity_poly.type
_entity_poly.pdbx_seq_one_letter_code
_entity_poly.pdbx_strand_id
1 'polypeptide(L)' 'MLTITTECGVVLTGSTDVELAVKYQTFVLPADWNESVGPFDEHMIFQEVIEEVHYLLDLQAAN' A
#
# COMPACT_ATOMS: atom_id res chain seq x y z
N MET A 1 -1.80 -2.03 -15.59
CA MET A 1 -1.41 -3.04 -14.58
C MET A 1 -0.16 -2.52 -13.92
N LEU A 2 -0.26 -2.27 -12.61
CA LEU A 2 0.81 -1.77 -11.76
C LEU A 2 1.36 -2.94 -10.95
N THR A 3 2.67 -2.91 -10.69
CA THR A 3 3.37 -3.93 -9.94
C THR A 3 4.33 -3.23 -9.00
N ILE A 4 4.33 -3.63 -7.73
CA ILE A 4 5.40 -3.29 -6.78
C ILE A 4 6.05 -4.56 -6.27
N THR A 5 7.30 -4.43 -5.85
CA THR A 5 8.07 -5.46 -5.16
C THR A 5 8.43 -4.87 -3.82
N THR A 6 7.93 -5.48 -2.75
CA THR A 6 8.17 -4.99 -1.38
C THR A 6 9.63 -5.21 -0.98
N GLU A 7 10.03 -4.58 0.11
CA GLU A 7 11.37 -4.74 0.72
C GLU A 7 11.70 -6.22 1.02
N CYS A 8 10.68 -7.00 1.36
CA CYS A 8 10.78 -8.44 1.64
C CYS A 8 10.79 -9.30 0.36
N GLY A 9 10.79 -8.70 -0.83
CA GLY A 9 10.76 -9.40 -2.11
C GLY A 9 9.39 -9.94 -2.53
N VAL A 10 8.30 -9.53 -1.87
CA VAL A 10 6.94 -9.94 -2.25
C VAL A 10 6.46 -9.10 -3.42
N VAL A 11 5.95 -9.74 -4.47
CA VAL A 11 5.42 -9.06 -5.64
C VAL A 11 3.91 -8.88 -5.48
N LEU A 12 3.45 -7.63 -5.54
CA LEU A 12 2.04 -7.29 -5.53
C LEU A 12 1.66 -6.66 -6.87
N THR A 13 0.52 -7.06 -7.41
CA THR A 13 0.00 -6.55 -8.70
C THR A 13 -1.41 -6.00 -8.52
N GLY A 14 -1.73 -4.95 -9.26
CA GLY A 14 -3.03 -4.29 -9.22
C GLY A 14 -3.38 -3.65 -10.56
N SER A 15 -4.67 -3.50 -10.84
CA SER A 15 -5.15 -2.80 -12.03
C SER A 15 -5.16 -1.29 -11.83
N THR A 16 -5.33 -0.85 -10.59
CA THR A 16 -5.27 0.55 -10.15
C THR A 16 -4.30 0.69 -8.98
N ASP A 17 -3.91 1.92 -8.69
CA ASP A 17 -3.14 2.30 -7.51
C ASP A 17 -3.90 2.00 -6.21
N VAL A 18 -5.21 2.25 -6.17
CA VAL A 18 -6.07 1.93 -5.02
C VAL A 18 -6.10 0.42 -4.75
N GLU A 19 -6.25 -0.41 -5.80
CA GLU A 19 -6.21 -1.87 -5.63
C GLU A 19 -4.86 -2.34 -5.09
N LEU A 20 -3.78 -1.71 -5.57
CA LEU A 20 -2.43 -2.01 -5.13
C LEU A 20 -2.18 -1.57 -3.69
N ALA A 21 -2.69 -0.39 -3.30
CA ALA A 21 -2.65 0.14 -1.95
C ALA A 21 -3.38 -0.76 -0.96
N VAL A 22 -4.59 -1.24 -1.28
CA VAL A 22 -5.31 -2.19 -0.42
C VAL A 22 -4.51 -3.49 -0.21
N LYS A 23 -3.88 -4.01 -1.28
CA LYS A 23 -3.03 -5.20 -1.19
C LYS A 23 -1.77 -4.94 -0.35
N TYR A 24 -1.14 -3.79 -0.53
CA TYR A 24 0.05 -3.39 0.23
C TYR A 24 -0.27 -3.16 1.70
N GLN A 25 -1.35 -2.45 2.01
CA GLN A 25 -1.88 -2.27 3.35
C GLN A 25 -2.14 -3.61 4.05
N THR A 26 -2.80 -4.56 3.36
CA THR A 26 -3.03 -5.92 3.90
C THR A 26 -1.72 -6.67 4.18
N PHE A 27 -0.65 -6.34 3.46
CA PHE A 27 0.66 -6.93 3.65
C PHE A 27 1.44 -6.30 4.83
N VAL A 28 1.37 -4.97 5.00
CA VAL A 28 2.17 -4.24 6.01
C VAL A 28 1.46 -4.02 7.35
N LEU A 29 0.13 -4.00 7.36
CA LEU A 29 -0.66 -3.80 8.57
C LEU A 29 -1.18 -5.14 9.13
N PRO A 30 -1.32 -5.27 10.46
CA PRO A 30 -1.95 -6.44 11.06
C PRO A 30 -3.44 -6.50 10.70
N ALA A 31 -4.06 -7.69 10.72
CA ALA A 31 -5.43 -7.89 10.24
C ALA A 31 -6.50 -7.08 11.00
N ASP A 32 -6.22 -6.69 12.24
CA ASP A 32 -7.08 -5.97 13.17
C ASP A 32 -6.72 -4.48 13.32
N TRP A 33 -5.85 -3.95 12.44
CA TRP A 33 -5.38 -2.57 12.53
C TRP A 33 -6.52 -1.55 12.64
N ASN A 34 -7.63 -1.78 11.94
CA ASN A 34 -8.80 -0.91 11.90
C ASN A 34 -9.70 -1.02 13.14
N GLU A 35 -9.59 -2.08 13.94
CA GLU A 35 -10.40 -2.22 15.17
C GLU A 35 -10.00 -1.21 16.25
N SER A 36 -8.80 -0.66 16.15
CA SER A 36 -8.20 0.27 17.12
C SER A 36 -8.13 1.73 16.63
N VAL A 37 -8.59 2.00 15.41
CA VAL A 37 -8.38 3.27 14.70
C VAL A 37 -9.71 3.97 14.48
N GLY A 38 -9.79 5.27 14.77
CA GLY A 38 -10.98 6.06 14.51
C GLY A 38 -11.19 6.30 13.00
N PRO A 39 -12.42 6.53 12.51
CA PRO A 39 -12.66 6.67 11.07
C PRO A 39 -11.83 7.73 10.35
N PHE A 40 -11.49 8.85 11.01
CA PHE A 40 -10.62 9.88 10.41
C PHE A 40 -9.17 9.42 10.31
N ASP A 41 -8.72 8.65 11.30
CA ASP A 41 -7.38 8.08 11.34
C ASP A 41 -7.23 6.97 10.28
N GLU A 42 -8.29 6.21 9.99
CA GLU A 42 -8.30 5.24 8.89
C GLU A 42 -8.01 5.91 7.52
N HIS A 43 -8.58 7.11 7.29
CA HIS A 43 -8.34 7.86 6.05
C HIS A 43 -6.90 8.35 5.94
N MET A 44 -6.32 8.82 7.06
CA MET A 44 -4.92 9.25 7.11
C MET A 44 -3.97 8.08 6.81
N ILE A 45 -4.19 6.94 7.47
CA ILE A 45 -3.41 5.72 7.26
C ILE A 45 -3.54 5.25 5.81
N PHE A 46 -4.74 5.28 5.24
CA PHE A 46 -4.92 4.86 3.84
C PHE A 46 -4.24 5.83 2.85
N GLN A 47 -4.24 7.12 3.14
CA GLN A 47 -3.50 8.09 2.34
C GLN A 47 -1.99 7.81 2.39
N GLU A 48 -1.42 7.55 3.57
CA GLU A 48 0.00 7.19 3.73
C GLU A 48 0.36 5.93 2.94
N VAL A 49 -0.52 4.91 2.94
CA VAL A 49 -0.34 3.68 2.14
C VAL A 49 -0.30 4.00 0.64
N ILE A 50 -1.19 4.86 0.15
CA ILE A 50 -1.21 5.24 -1.28
C ILE A 50 0.08 5.98 -1.66
N GLU A 51 0.51 6.93 -0.82
CA GLU A 51 1.75 7.69 -1.03
C GLU A 51 2.97 6.76 -1.08
N GLU A 52 3.04 5.76 -0.19
CA GLU A 52 4.11 4.76 -0.18
C GLU A 52 4.11 3.88 -1.45
N VAL A 53 2.93 3.46 -1.92
CA VAL A 53 2.82 2.71 -3.18
C VAL A 53 3.33 3.54 -4.35
N HIS A 54 2.99 4.83 -4.41
CA HIS A 54 3.51 5.72 -5.47
C HIS A 54 5.03 5.89 -5.36
N TYR A 55 5.57 6.05 -4.15
CA TYR A 55 7.01 6.09 -3.93
C TYR A 55 7.73 4.83 -4.45
N LEU A 56 7.20 3.64 -4.15
CA LEU A 56 7.74 2.37 -4.61
C LEU A 56 7.68 2.24 -6.14
N LEU A 57 6.58 2.66 -6.76
CA LEU A 57 6.45 2.66 -8.22
C LEU A 57 7.48 3.58 -8.88
N ASP A 58 7.67 4.79 -8.35
CA ASP A 58 8.64 5.75 -8.87
C ASP A 58 10.08 5.25 -8.73
N LEU A 59 10.42 4.66 -7.57
CA LEU A 59 11.74 4.06 -7.33
C LEU A 59 12.04 2.93 -8.33
N GLN A 60 11.02 2.13 -8.67
CA GLN A 60 11.17 1.05 -9.63
C GLN A 60 11.23 1.52 -11.07
N ALA A 61 10.53 2.62 -11.41
CA ALA A 61 10.63 3.22 -12.74
C ALA A 61 11.97 3.91 -13.00
N ALA A 62 12.68 4.30 -11.93
CA ALA A 62 14.00 4.93 -12.00
C ALA A 62 15.18 3.94 -12.14
N ASN A 63 14.93 2.63 -11.98
CA ASN A 63 15.93 1.54 -12.11
C ASN A 63 15.76 0.76 -13.41
#